data_AF-A0AAV2K0N5-F1
#
_entry.id   AF-A0AAV2K0N5-F1
#
_cell.length_a   1.000
_cell.length_b   1.000
_cell.length_c   1.000
_cell.angle_alpha   90.00
_cell.angle_beta   90.00
_cell.angle_gamma   90.00
#
_symmetry.space_group_name_H-M   'P 1'
#
loop_
_entity.id
_entity.type
_entity.pdbx_description
1 polymer ?
#
loop_
_entity_poly.entity_id
_entity_poly.type
_entity_poly.pdbx_seq_one_letter_code
_entity_poly.pdbx_strand_id
1 'polypeptide(L)'
;MAQLDKYSTQLLKIIKKKGGIIKAKTASILQFLDQDADADLRRECVLKSLIIYLGECLEDLIKEYTMSEKDQAEQELESTTMAVFVLRENSSLLQQPKEIGIIIDGVEVLNELPSVAAGVMMLFGLCFALNMEYPQGFRFTFEALQKILMELGSNKMSSKIRKLNGELHTAQ
;
A
#
# COMPACT_ATOMS: atom_id res chain seq x y z
N MET A 1 -9.79 6.66 3.56
CA MET A 1 -9.50 5.90 4.82
C MET A 1 -10.67 5.06 5.31
N ALA A 2 -11.87 5.60 5.52
CA ALA A 2 -13.00 4.85 6.11
C ALA A 2 -13.36 3.53 5.39
N GLN A 3 -13.30 3.49 4.05
CA GLN A 3 -13.56 2.26 3.28
C GLN A 3 -12.48 1.20 3.47
N LEU A 4 -11.20 1.60 3.59
CA LEU A 4 -10.12 0.67 3.94
C LEU A 4 -10.37 0.08 5.32
N ASP A 5 -10.77 0.90 6.30
CA ASP A 5 -11.09 0.45 7.66
C ASP A 5 -12.28 -0.52 7.66
N LYS A 6 -13.33 -0.21 6.91
CA LYS A 6 -14.52 -1.06 6.70
C LYS A 6 -14.13 -2.46 6.22
N TYR A 7 -13.25 -2.55 5.23
CA TYR A 7 -12.85 -3.84 4.64
C TYR A 7 -11.66 -4.51 5.34
N SER A 8 -10.94 -3.82 6.24
CA SER A 8 -9.69 -4.30 6.84
C SER A 8 -9.81 -5.68 7.47
N THR A 9 -10.81 -5.90 8.33
CA THR A 9 -11.02 -7.19 8.99
C THR A 9 -11.22 -8.33 7.99
N GLN A 10 -11.96 -8.07 6.91
CA GLN A 10 -12.26 -9.08 5.90
C GLN A 10 -11.07 -9.33 4.96
N LEU A 11 -10.36 -8.28 4.57
CA LEU A 11 -9.10 -8.39 3.83
C LEU A 11 -8.10 -9.27 4.58
N LEU A 12 -7.91 -9.01 5.87
CA LEU A 12 -7.00 -9.81 6.71
C LEU A 12 -7.42 -11.28 6.77
N LYS A 13 -8.72 -11.58 6.90
CA LYS A 13 -9.23 -12.96 6.86
C LYS A 13 -8.93 -13.64 5.50
N ILE A 14 -9.16 -12.94 4.40
CA ILE A 14 -8.91 -13.45 3.04
C ILE A 14 -7.40 -13.73 2.84
N ILE A 15 -6.56 -12.79 3.25
CA ILE A 15 -5.11 -12.88 3.10
C ILE A 15 -4.55 -14.02 3.97
N LYS A 16 -4.96 -14.11 5.24
CA LYS A 16 -4.53 -15.18 6.17
C LYS A 16 -4.90 -16.59 5.71
N LYS A 17 -5.90 -16.75 4.84
CA LYS A 17 -6.27 -18.05 4.23
C LYS A 17 -5.32 -18.48 3.11
N LYS A 18 -4.50 -17.58 2.56
CA LYS A 18 -3.53 -17.94 1.51
C LYS A 18 -2.34 -18.70 2.10
N GLY A 19 -1.81 -19.62 1.31
CA GLY A 19 -0.61 -20.40 1.62
C GLY A 19 0.60 -19.96 0.80
N GLY A 20 1.67 -20.77 0.83
CA GLY A 20 2.86 -20.59 -0.01
C GLY A 20 3.57 -19.25 0.19
N ILE A 21 4.08 -18.70 -0.91
CA ILE A 21 4.88 -17.46 -0.92
C ILE A 21 4.10 -16.27 -0.33
N ILE A 22 2.78 -16.19 -0.59
CA ILE A 22 1.95 -15.10 -0.04
C ILE A 22 1.93 -15.16 1.49
N LYS A 23 1.76 -16.35 2.09
CA LYS A 23 1.78 -16.51 3.55
C LYS A 23 3.14 -16.14 4.13
N ALA A 24 4.22 -16.58 3.49
CA ALA A 24 5.57 -16.29 3.94
C ALA A 24 5.86 -14.78 3.92
N LYS A 25 5.56 -14.09 2.82
CA LYS A 25 5.78 -12.64 2.68
C LYS A 25 4.87 -11.81 3.58
N THR A 26 3.62 -12.20 3.77
CA THR A 26 2.68 -11.43 4.62
C THR A 26 2.90 -11.66 6.12
N ALA A 27 3.50 -12.77 6.53
CA ALA A 27 3.74 -13.07 7.95
C ALA A 27 4.61 -12.01 8.65
N SER A 28 5.67 -11.51 7.98
CA SER A 28 6.55 -10.48 8.52
C SER A 28 5.85 -9.14 8.75
N ILE A 29 4.74 -8.88 8.06
CA ILE A 29 3.93 -7.66 8.19
C ILE A 29 2.81 -7.87 9.21
N LEU A 30 2.14 -9.03 9.17
CA LEU A 30 0.97 -9.28 10.00
C LEU A 30 1.30 -9.52 11.47
N GLN A 31 2.53 -9.89 11.82
CA GLN A 31 2.99 -10.05 13.21
C GLN A 31 2.90 -8.76 14.04
N PHE A 32 2.83 -7.59 13.39
CA PHE A 32 2.73 -6.30 14.06
C PHE A 32 1.29 -5.94 14.46
N LEU A 33 0.27 -6.64 13.93
CA LEU A 33 -1.13 -6.35 14.23
C LEU A 33 -1.56 -6.78 15.64
N ASP A 34 -0.84 -7.73 16.24
CA ASP A 34 -1.17 -8.28 17.57
C ASP A 34 -0.61 -7.41 18.73
N GLN A 35 0.09 -6.32 18.42
CA GLN A 35 0.86 -5.50 19.37
C GLN A 35 0.22 -4.11 19.61
N ASP A 36 -1.07 -4.08 19.96
CA ASP A 36 -1.85 -2.84 20.15
C ASP A 36 -1.72 -1.85 18.99
N ALA A 37 -1.75 -2.38 17.76
CA ALA A 37 -1.56 -1.59 16.54
C ALA A 37 -2.60 -0.46 16.44
N ASP A 38 -2.10 0.77 16.32
CA ASP A 38 -2.91 1.95 16.04
C ASP A 38 -3.58 1.87 14.66
N ALA A 39 -4.43 2.86 14.36
CA ALA A 39 -5.19 2.85 13.11
C ALA A 39 -4.28 2.95 11.87
N ASP A 40 -3.16 3.66 11.94
CA ASP A 40 -2.29 3.88 10.78
C ASP A 40 -1.38 2.69 10.53
N LEU A 41 -0.80 2.09 11.58
CA LEU A 41 -0.08 0.83 11.47
C LEU A 41 -0.99 -0.28 10.93
N ARG A 42 -2.24 -0.35 11.40
CA ARG A 42 -3.20 -1.34 10.88
C ARG A 42 -3.47 -1.14 9.39
N ARG A 43 -3.74 0.10 8.95
CA ARG A 43 -3.96 0.42 7.53
C ARG A 43 -2.74 0.12 6.68
N GLU A 44 -1.55 0.43 7.18
CA GLU A 44 -0.29 0.11 6.52
C GLU A 44 -0.12 -1.39 6.34
N CYS A 45 -0.27 -2.19 7.41
CA CYS A 45 -0.20 -3.65 7.35
C CYS A 45 -1.21 -4.24 6.36
N VAL A 46 -2.44 -3.72 6.33
CA VAL A 46 -3.48 -4.15 5.39
C VAL A 46 -3.10 -3.84 3.95
N LEU A 47 -2.62 -2.63 3.66
CA LEU A 47 -2.23 -2.22 2.31
C LEU A 47 -1.01 -3.00 1.81
N LYS A 48 0.05 -3.11 2.62
CA LYS A 48 1.24 -3.90 2.26
C LYS A 48 0.87 -5.35 1.97
N SER A 49 0.02 -5.93 2.82
CA SER A 49 -0.46 -7.30 2.64
C SER A 49 -1.36 -7.47 1.41
N LEU A 50 -2.17 -6.45 1.07
CA LEU A 50 -3.01 -6.45 -0.13
C LEU A 50 -2.16 -6.46 -1.41
N ILE A 51 -1.10 -5.64 -1.48
CA ILE A 51 -0.17 -5.60 -2.63
C ILE A 51 0.43 -6.99 -2.87
N ILE A 52 0.95 -7.62 -1.80
CA ILE A 52 1.51 -8.98 -1.87
C ILE A 52 0.45 -10.01 -2.28
N TYR A 53 -0.77 -9.92 -1.72
CA TYR A 53 -1.88 -10.80 -2.08
C TYR A 53 -2.24 -10.70 -3.57
N LEU A 54 -2.19 -9.48 -4.13
CA LEU A 54 -2.43 -9.22 -5.54
C LEU A 54 -1.26 -9.63 -6.44
N GLY A 55 -0.17 -10.16 -5.87
CA GLY A 55 0.98 -10.67 -6.60
C GLY A 55 1.84 -9.56 -7.21
N GLU A 56 1.81 -8.38 -6.60
CA GLU A 56 2.58 -7.20 -7.01
C GLU A 56 3.76 -7.02 -6.05
N CYS A 57 4.84 -6.39 -6.52
CA CYS A 57 6.08 -6.22 -5.75
C CYS A 57 5.88 -5.11 -4.72
N LEU A 58 6.02 -5.37 -3.42
CA LEU A 58 5.74 -4.35 -2.41
C LEU A 58 6.75 -3.19 -2.48
N GLU A 59 8.01 -3.57 -2.66
CA GLU A 59 9.19 -2.74 -2.58
C GLU A 59 9.30 -1.74 -3.76
N ASP A 60 8.55 -1.98 -4.85
CA ASP A 60 8.51 -1.07 -6.00
C ASP A 60 7.51 0.09 -5.81
N LEU A 61 6.50 -0.04 -4.93
CA LEU A 61 5.53 1.03 -4.64
C LEU A 61 5.79 1.73 -3.31
N ILE A 62 6.19 0.96 -2.29
CA ILE A 62 6.49 1.48 -0.95
C ILE A 62 7.98 1.21 -0.69
N LYS A 63 8.79 2.24 -0.91
CA LYS A 63 10.24 2.20 -0.68
C LYS A 63 10.53 2.60 0.75
N GLU A 64 11.02 1.66 1.56
CA GLU A 64 11.31 1.90 2.98
C GLU A 64 12.81 1.93 3.24
N TYR A 65 13.23 2.92 4.01
CA TYR A 65 14.61 3.18 4.36
C TYR A 65 14.74 3.52 5.84
N THR A 66 15.91 3.31 6.40
CA THR A 66 16.28 3.84 7.71
C THR A 66 16.85 5.26 7.57
N MET A 67 16.81 6.07 8.65
CA MET A 67 17.40 7.42 8.66
C MET A 67 18.90 7.38 8.36
N SER A 68 19.60 6.30 8.72
CA SER A 68 21.01 6.09 8.35
C SER A 68 21.24 5.83 6.86
N GLU A 69 20.20 5.46 6.12
CA GLU A 69 20.25 5.19 4.68
C GLU A 69 19.74 6.38 3.85
N LYS A 70 19.47 7.54 4.46
CA LYS A 70 18.84 8.68 3.78
C LYS A 70 19.58 9.12 2.51
N ASP A 71 20.89 9.30 2.58
CA ASP A 71 21.70 9.70 1.40
C ASP A 71 21.64 8.67 0.27
N GLN A 72 21.56 7.37 0.61
CA GLN A 72 21.41 6.30 -0.37
C GLN A 72 19.98 6.27 -0.95
N ALA A 73 18.99 6.51 -0.10
CA ALA A 73 17.59 6.61 -0.51
C ALA A 73 17.41 7.74 -1.53
N GLU A 74 17.95 8.92 -1.27
CA GLU A 74 17.89 10.07 -2.19
C GLU A 74 18.43 9.71 -3.58
N GLN A 75 19.57 9.03 -3.67
CA GLN A 75 20.15 8.57 -4.94
C GLN A 75 19.27 7.54 -5.67
N GLU A 76 18.67 6.58 -4.94
CA GLU A 76 17.77 5.60 -5.56
C GLU A 76 16.49 6.27 -6.06
N LEU A 77 15.96 7.21 -5.28
CA LEU A 77 14.73 7.93 -5.56
C LEU A 77 14.84 8.81 -6.80
N GLU A 78 16.01 9.39 -7.12
CA GLU A 78 16.25 10.13 -8.38
C GLU A 78 15.92 9.31 -9.65
N SER A 79 16.06 7.99 -9.58
CA SER A 79 15.77 7.08 -10.70
C SER A 79 14.38 6.44 -10.65
N THR A 80 13.57 6.80 -9.65
CA THR A 80 12.27 6.19 -9.39
C THR A 80 11.14 6.92 -10.14
N THR A 81 10.39 6.17 -10.96
CA THR A 81 9.25 6.72 -11.72
C THR A 81 8.08 7.11 -10.83
N MET A 82 7.59 6.23 -9.96
CA MET A 82 6.51 6.56 -9.02
C MET A 82 6.58 5.66 -7.78
N ALA A 83 6.70 6.24 -6.59
CA ALA A 83 6.67 5.50 -5.34
C ALA A 83 6.24 6.38 -4.16
N VAL A 84 5.78 5.73 -3.10
CA VAL A 84 5.73 6.30 -1.74
C VAL A 84 7.04 5.91 -1.06
N PHE A 85 7.80 6.87 -0.57
CA PHE A 85 8.98 6.59 0.24
C PHE A 85 8.67 6.78 1.73
N VAL A 86 9.35 6.01 2.57
CA VAL A 86 9.19 6.02 4.03
C VAL A 86 10.56 5.95 4.68
N LEU A 87 10.92 6.95 5.48
CA LEU A 87 12.13 6.95 6.31
C LEU A 87 11.76 6.69 7.78
N ARG A 88 12.45 5.76 8.43
CA ARG A 88 12.24 5.38 9.83
C ARG A 88 13.55 5.38 10.60
N GLU A 89 13.50 5.50 11.93
CA GLU A 89 14.71 5.34 12.76
C GLU A 89 15.32 3.93 12.65
N ASN A 90 14.46 2.92 12.46
CA ASN A 90 14.87 1.53 12.26
C ASN A 90 13.82 0.78 11.43
N SER A 91 14.11 -0.47 11.07
CA SER A 91 13.27 -1.31 10.20
C SER A 91 11.98 -1.85 10.85
N SER A 92 11.70 -1.54 12.11
CA SER A 92 10.47 -1.99 12.78
C SER A 92 9.26 -1.17 12.35
N LEU A 93 8.17 -1.84 11.98
CA LEU A 93 6.90 -1.15 11.66
C LEU A 93 6.22 -0.54 12.89
N LEU A 94 6.57 -0.98 14.11
CA LEU A 94 6.08 -0.36 15.34
C LEU A 94 6.59 1.07 15.53
N GLN A 95 7.71 1.40 14.89
CA GLN A 95 8.26 2.74 14.94
C GLN A 95 7.53 3.61 13.92
N GLN A 96 6.98 4.73 14.39
CA GLN A 96 6.35 5.70 13.49
C GLN A 96 7.36 6.23 12.45
N PRO A 97 6.95 6.37 11.18
CA PRO A 97 7.76 7.01 10.17
C PRO A 97 8.19 8.43 10.57
N LYS A 98 9.42 8.78 10.22
CA LYS A 98 9.95 10.14 10.37
C LYS A 98 9.59 11.01 9.18
N GLU A 99 9.76 10.47 7.98
CA GLU A 99 9.41 11.16 6.74
C GLU A 99 8.63 10.20 5.85
N ILE A 100 7.57 10.73 5.23
CA ILE A 100 6.76 10.02 4.24
C ILE A 100 6.51 10.99 3.10
N GLY A 101 6.81 10.57 1.88
CA GLY A 101 6.56 11.39 0.70
C GLY A 101 6.28 10.56 -0.53
N ILE A 102 6.05 11.25 -1.64
CA ILE A 102 5.77 10.68 -2.94
C ILE A 102 6.81 11.20 -3.92
N ILE A 103 7.46 10.28 -4.62
CA ILE A 103 8.31 10.57 -5.76
C ILE A 103 7.56 10.31 -7.05
N ILE A 104 7.68 11.21 -8.01
CA ILE A 104 7.31 11.02 -9.41
C ILE A 104 8.46 11.49 -10.30
N ASP A 105 8.95 10.60 -11.17
CA ASP A 105 10.07 10.83 -12.11
C ASP A 105 11.30 11.48 -11.44
N GLY A 106 11.71 10.93 -10.30
CA GLY A 106 12.84 11.43 -9.53
C GLY A 106 12.58 12.69 -8.71
N VAL A 107 11.37 13.26 -8.78
CA VAL A 107 11.01 14.49 -8.09
C VAL A 107 10.09 14.21 -6.90
N GLU A 108 10.42 14.75 -5.75
CA GLU A 108 9.53 14.76 -4.59
C GLU A 108 8.36 15.71 -4.84
N VAL A 109 7.18 15.14 -5.08
CA VAL A 109 5.97 15.92 -5.39
C VAL A 109 5.11 16.20 -4.15
N LEU A 110 5.24 15.38 -3.10
CA LEU A 110 4.58 15.54 -1.81
C LEU A 110 5.47 14.99 -0.69
N ASN A 111 5.41 15.63 0.48
CA ASN A 111 6.13 15.23 1.69
C ASN A 111 5.27 15.44 2.93
N GLU A 112 5.86 15.13 4.10
CA GLU A 112 5.23 15.26 5.41
C GLU A 112 3.85 14.59 5.49
N LEU A 113 3.70 13.46 4.78
CA LEU A 113 2.42 12.75 4.73
C LEU A 113 2.16 12.07 6.08
N PRO A 114 0.91 12.09 6.58
CA PRO A 114 0.62 11.70 7.95
C PRO A 114 0.69 10.19 8.19
N SER A 115 0.61 9.37 7.14
CA SER A 115 0.78 7.92 7.24
C SER A 115 1.09 7.30 5.87
N VAL A 116 1.66 6.09 5.88
CA VAL A 116 1.97 5.36 4.63
C VAL A 116 0.71 5.09 3.83
N ALA A 117 -0.40 4.76 4.52
CA ALA A 117 -1.69 4.61 3.87
C ALA A 117 -2.14 5.90 3.18
N ALA A 118 -1.93 7.06 3.81
CA ALA A 118 -2.23 8.36 3.20
C ALA A 118 -1.37 8.58 1.95
N GLY A 119 -0.08 8.25 2.00
CA GLY A 119 0.80 8.29 0.83
C GLY A 119 0.27 7.48 -0.35
N VAL A 120 -0.12 6.22 -0.12
CA VAL A 120 -0.67 5.37 -1.20
C VAL A 120 -1.98 5.94 -1.76
N MET A 121 -2.87 6.45 -0.90
CA MET A 121 -4.13 7.07 -1.36
C MET A 121 -3.87 8.38 -2.13
N MET A 122 -2.90 9.18 -1.70
CA MET A 122 -2.55 10.44 -2.36
C MET A 122 -1.90 10.18 -3.71
N LEU A 123 -1.00 9.19 -3.83
CA LEU A 123 -0.45 8.78 -5.12
C LEU A 123 -1.55 8.32 -6.09
N PHE A 124 -2.49 7.49 -5.62
CA PHE A 124 -3.69 7.15 -6.39
C PHE A 124 -4.47 8.40 -6.83
N GLY A 125 -4.70 9.33 -5.90
CA GLY A 125 -5.41 10.58 -6.17
C GLY A 125 -4.71 11.45 -7.22
N LEU A 126 -3.39 11.57 -7.15
CA LEU A 126 -2.57 12.28 -8.14
C LEU A 126 -2.72 11.64 -9.52
N CYS A 127 -2.52 10.32 -9.64
CA CYS A 127 -2.70 9.62 -10.91
C CYS A 127 -4.09 9.84 -11.50
N PHE A 128 -5.12 9.71 -10.66
CA PHE A 128 -6.51 9.86 -11.09
C PHE A 128 -6.84 11.29 -11.52
N ALA A 129 -6.46 12.29 -10.71
CA ALA A 129 -6.79 13.69 -10.97
C ALA A 129 -6.03 14.28 -12.16
N LEU A 130 -4.78 13.84 -12.37
CA LEU A 130 -3.91 14.31 -13.45
C LEU A 130 -3.97 13.42 -14.69
N ASN A 131 -4.85 12.41 -14.71
CA ASN A 131 -4.99 11.44 -15.80
C ASN A 131 -3.65 10.78 -16.19
N MET A 132 -2.82 10.48 -15.19
CA MET A 132 -1.58 9.74 -15.36
C MET A 132 -1.85 8.23 -15.34
N GLU A 133 -0.97 7.47 -15.96
CA GLU A 133 -0.97 6.03 -15.78
C GLU A 133 -0.62 5.67 -14.32
N TYR A 134 -1.16 4.55 -13.84
CA TYR A 134 -0.78 4.03 -12.54
C TYR A 134 0.65 3.46 -12.57
N PRO A 135 1.33 3.41 -11.41
CA PRO A 135 2.67 2.84 -11.31
C PRO A 135 2.76 1.46 -11.97
N GLN A 136 3.79 1.26 -12.78
CA GLN A 136 3.99 0.02 -13.53
C GLN A 136 4.05 -1.18 -12.57
N GLY A 137 3.32 -2.25 -12.88
CA GLY A 137 3.26 -3.43 -12.03
C GLY A 137 2.20 -3.38 -10.92
N PHE A 138 1.47 -2.26 -10.77
CA PHE A 138 0.46 -2.07 -9.71
C PHE A 138 -0.98 -1.98 -10.21
N ARG A 139 -1.25 -2.56 -11.38
CA ARG A 139 -2.57 -2.54 -12.02
C ARG A 139 -3.67 -3.01 -11.07
N PHE A 140 -3.47 -4.12 -10.36
CA PHE A 140 -4.49 -4.71 -9.50
C PHE A 140 -4.66 -3.92 -8.21
N THR A 141 -3.58 -3.45 -7.58
CA THR A 141 -3.70 -2.62 -6.37
C THR A 141 -4.48 -1.36 -6.70
N PHE A 142 -4.09 -0.60 -7.73
CA PHE A 142 -4.78 0.64 -8.07
C PHE A 142 -6.20 0.40 -8.61
N GLU A 143 -6.46 -0.70 -9.30
CA GLU A 143 -7.83 -1.11 -9.64
C GLU A 143 -8.67 -1.41 -8.38
N ALA A 144 -8.11 -2.07 -7.37
CA ALA A 144 -8.79 -2.32 -6.09
C ALA A 144 -9.07 -1.01 -5.33
N LEU A 145 -8.09 -0.09 -5.28
CA LEU A 145 -8.26 1.24 -4.70
C LEU A 145 -9.41 1.97 -5.38
N GLN A 146 -9.39 2.05 -6.71
CA GLN A 146 -10.39 2.76 -7.49
C GLN A 146 -11.78 2.14 -7.35
N LYS A 147 -11.90 0.82 -7.52
CA LYS A 147 -13.18 0.13 -7.72
C LYS A 147 -13.83 -0.33 -6.42
N ILE A 148 -13.04 -0.71 -5.43
CA ILE A 148 -13.54 -1.26 -4.16
C ILE A 148 -13.52 -0.19 -3.08
N LEU A 149 -12.40 0.53 -2.92
CA LEU A 149 -12.27 1.50 -1.83
C LEU A 149 -12.91 2.85 -2.16
N MET A 150 -12.78 3.31 -3.41
CA MET A 150 -13.31 4.61 -3.84
C MET A 150 -14.64 4.50 -4.60
N GLU A 151 -15.03 3.29 -5.00
CA GLU A 151 -16.26 3.02 -5.75
C GLU A 151 -16.38 3.85 -7.05
N LEU A 152 -15.25 4.08 -7.74
CA LEU A 152 -15.14 4.96 -8.91
C LEU A 152 -15.10 4.23 -10.27
N GLY A 153 -15.64 4.89 -11.30
CA GLY A 153 -15.62 4.47 -12.70
C GLY A 153 -16.59 3.33 -13.02
N SER A 154 -16.44 2.69 -14.19
CA SER A 154 -17.36 1.62 -14.60
C SER A 154 -17.28 0.36 -13.72
N ASN A 155 -18.38 -0.38 -13.62
CA ASN A 155 -18.48 -1.64 -12.85
C ASN A 155 -17.66 -2.81 -13.45
N LYS A 156 -16.89 -2.57 -14.52
CA LYS A 156 -16.05 -3.58 -15.14
C LYS A 156 -14.75 -3.74 -14.34
N MET A 157 -14.72 -4.77 -13.50
CA MET A 157 -13.50 -5.23 -12.81
C MET A 157 -12.84 -6.38 -13.57
N SER A 158 -11.52 -6.46 -13.50
CA SER A 158 -10.73 -7.63 -13.85
C SER A 158 -11.17 -8.84 -13.03
N SER A 159 -10.91 -10.05 -13.53
CA SER A 159 -11.32 -11.29 -12.86
C SER A 159 -10.76 -11.40 -11.44
N LYS A 160 -9.52 -10.93 -11.24
CA LYS A 160 -8.84 -10.94 -9.93
C LYS A 160 -9.52 -10.00 -8.94
N ILE A 161 -9.79 -8.75 -9.35
CA ILE A 161 -10.44 -7.76 -8.49
C ILE A 161 -11.91 -8.10 -8.25
N ARG A 162 -12.61 -8.65 -9.25
CA ARG A 162 -13.99 -9.13 -9.09
C ARG A 162 -14.08 -10.26 -8.06
N LYS A 163 -13.13 -11.19 -8.08
CA LYS A 163 -13.06 -12.27 -7.09
C LYS A 163 -12.83 -11.73 -5.69
N LEU A 164 -11.85 -10.83 -5.53
CA LEU A 164 -11.60 -10.16 -4.25
C LEU A 164 -12.84 -9.41 -3.75
N ASN A 165 -13.48 -8.63 -4.62
CA ASN A 165 -14.69 -7.89 -4.28
C ASN A 165 -15.83 -8.83 -3.84
N GLY A 166 -16.00 -9.97 -4.52
CA GLY A 166 -16.94 -11.01 -4.09
C GLY A 166 -16.63 -11.50 -2.68
N GLU A 167 -15.40 -11.95 -2.42
CA GLU A 167 -14.95 -12.44 -1.11
C GLU A 167 -15.07 -11.40 0.03
N LEU A 168 -15.00 -10.11 -0.29
CA LEU A 168 -15.23 -9.02 0.65
C LEU A 168 -16.70 -8.90 1.07
N HIS A 169 -17.63 -9.19 0.17
CA HIS A 169 -19.07 -9.04 0.41
C HIS A 169 -19.77 -10.34 0.83
N THR A 170 -19.20 -11.53 0.57
CA THR A 170 -19.80 -12.82 0.99
C THR A 170 -19.56 -13.17 2.48
N ALA A 171 -18.86 -12.32 3.23
CA ALA A 171 -18.40 -12.64 4.58
C ALA A 171 -18.87 -11.65 5.67
N GLN A 172 -19.92 -10.89 5.35
CA GLN A 172 -20.73 -10.17 6.33
C GLN A 172 -21.82 -11.07 6.90
#